data_AF-A0A6J3IYR0-F1
#
_entry.id   AF-A0A6J3IYR0-F1
#
_cell.length_a   1.000
_cell.length_b   1.000
_cell.length_c   1.000
_cell.angle_alpha   90.00
_cell.angle_beta   90.00
_cell.angle_gamma   90.00
#
_symmetry.space_group_name_H-M   'P 1'
#
loop_
_entity.id
_entity.type
_entity.pdbx_description
1 polymer ?
#
loop_
_entity_poly.entity_id
_entity_poly.type
_entity_poly.pdbx_seq_one_letter_code
_entity_poly.pdbx_strand_id
1 'polypeptide(L)'
;MARALKAAAANSVGLFSRLHAPVRTVRAFSTLQPLDQVAGPVWNLGRLNHVAIAVPDLEKAAAFYKNILGAQVSEAVPLPEHGVSVVFVNLGNTKMELLHPLGSESPIAGFLQKNKAGGMHHICIEFQDTCVGHAGG
;
A
#
# COMPACT_ATOMS: atom_id res chain seq x y z
N MET A 1 21.31 -6.80 100.97
CA MET A 1 20.32 -6.34 101.95
C MET A 1 19.04 -5.99 101.22
N ALA A 2 17.97 -6.73 101.48
CA ALA A 2 16.66 -6.56 100.85
C ALA A 2 15.79 -5.57 101.62
N ARG A 3 14.97 -4.79 100.89
CA ARG A 3 13.67 -4.16 101.24
C ARG A 3 13.49 -2.91 100.36
N ALA A 4 12.32 -2.51 99.88
CA ALA A 4 10.97 -3.04 99.93
C ALA A 4 10.12 -2.27 98.89
N LEU A 5 9.05 -2.92 98.43
CA LEU A 5 8.00 -2.36 97.58
C LEU A 5 7.20 -1.21 98.23
N LYS A 6 6.62 -0.34 97.40
CA LYS A 6 5.17 -0.01 97.36
C LYS A 6 4.89 1.00 96.23
N ALA A 7 4.08 0.63 95.23
CA ALA A 7 2.64 1.00 95.06
C ALA A 7 2.46 2.33 94.32
N ALA A 8 1.38 2.69 93.62
CA ALA A 8 0.28 2.05 92.88
C ALA A 8 -0.52 3.23 92.25
N ALA A 9 -1.44 2.94 91.31
CA ALA A 9 -2.51 3.82 90.77
C ALA A 9 -2.09 4.92 89.76
N ALA A 10 -2.84 5.31 88.71
CA ALA A 10 -4.14 4.91 88.17
C ALA A 10 -4.28 5.39 86.71
N ASN A 11 -5.27 4.80 86.02
CA ASN A 11 -5.76 5.09 84.67
C ASN A 11 -6.09 6.57 84.39
N SER A 12 -6.01 7.01 83.12
CA SER A 12 -7.22 7.41 82.37
C SER A 12 -6.94 7.80 80.91
N VAL A 13 -7.97 7.48 80.13
CA VAL A 13 -8.27 7.67 78.71
C VAL A 13 -7.88 9.05 78.14
N GLY A 14 -7.25 9.05 76.96
CA GLY A 14 -7.05 10.22 76.10
C GLY A 14 -7.26 9.84 74.64
N LEU A 15 -8.50 9.99 74.19
CA LEU A 15 -8.97 9.78 72.82
C LEU A 15 -8.54 10.96 71.94
N PHE A 16 -7.64 10.75 70.98
CA PHE A 16 -7.45 11.69 69.87
C PHE A 16 -7.39 10.93 68.54
N SER A 17 -8.55 10.84 67.91
CA SER A 17 -8.75 10.42 66.53
C SER A 17 -7.93 11.31 65.59
N ARG A 18 -6.84 10.78 65.05
CA ARG A 18 -6.21 11.34 63.85
C ARG A 18 -7.06 10.97 62.66
N LEU A 19 -7.89 11.92 62.20
CA LEU A 19 -8.57 11.86 60.92
C LEU A 19 -7.51 11.73 59.81
N HIS A 20 -7.36 10.52 59.27
CA HIS A 20 -6.72 10.33 57.97
C HIS A 20 -7.67 10.87 56.91
N ALA A 21 -7.35 12.04 56.36
CA ALA A 21 -7.94 12.47 55.10
C ALA A 21 -7.44 11.51 54.01
N PRO A 22 -8.33 10.90 53.18
CA PRO A 22 -7.87 10.17 52.03
C PRO A 22 -7.24 11.19 51.08
N VAL A 23 -5.94 11.09 50.88
CA VAL A 23 -5.28 11.77 49.76
C VAL A 23 -5.99 11.26 48.50
N ARG A 24 -6.72 12.15 47.85
CA ARG A 24 -7.46 11.86 46.63
C ARG A 24 -6.41 11.56 45.57
N THR A 25 -6.16 10.28 45.31
CA THR A 25 -5.30 9.84 44.21
C THR A 25 -5.88 10.42 42.93
N VAL A 26 -5.26 11.48 42.43
CA VAL A 26 -5.52 11.95 41.08
C VAL A 26 -4.95 10.86 40.19
N ARG A 27 -5.85 10.04 39.63
CA ARG A 27 -5.50 9.06 38.61
C ARG A 27 -5.02 9.91 37.43
N ALA A 28 -3.70 10.03 37.27
CA ALA A 28 -3.13 10.63 36.09
C ALA A 28 -3.64 9.79 34.92
N PHE A 29 -4.60 10.32 34.16
CA PHE A 29 -4.99 9.75 32.89
C PHE A 29 -3.77 9.90 32.00
N SER A 30 -2.97 8.84 31.94
CA SER A 30 -1.91 8.71 30.96
C SER A 30 -2.61 8.59 29.62
N THR A 31 -2.74 9.71 28.92
CA THR A 31 -3.07 9.74 27.50
C THR A 31 -1.86 9.23 26.72
N LEU A 32 -1.51 7.95 26.88
CA LEU A 32 -0.74 7.23 25.89
C LEU A 32 -1.70 6.87 24.77
N GLN A 33 -2.16 7.89 24.05
CA GLN A 33 -2.47 7.67 22.65
C GLN A 33 -1.12 7.57 21.96
N PRO A 34 -0.82 6.49 21.21
CA PRO A 34 0.35 6.48 20.37
C PRO A 34 0.30 7.71 19.47
N LEU A 35 1.29 8.60 19.62
CA LEU A 35 1.65 9.52 18.56
C LEU A 35 1.99 8.65 17.34
N ASP A 36 1.45 9.02 16.18
CA ASP A 36 1.77 8.45 14.87
C ASP A 36 1.18 7.06 14.56
N GLN A 37 -0.15 7.00 14.41
CA GLN A 37 -0.71 6.22 13.30
C GLN A 37 -1.27 7.21 12.28
N VAL A 38 -0.37 7.92 11.61
CA VAL A 38 -0.71 8.55 10.34
C VAL A 38 -1.06 7.38 9.43
N ALA A 39 -2.34 7.26 9.05
CA ALA A 39 -2.74 6.33 8.01
C ALA A 39 -1.79 6.54 6.83
N GLY A 40 -1.07 5.49 6.43
CA GLY A 40 -0.20 5.53 5.27
C GLY A 40 -0.97 6.01 4.03
N PRO A 41 -0.28 6.35 2.93
CA PRO A 41 -0.96 6.75 1.71
C PRO A 41 -2.08 5.74 1.39
N VAL A 42 -3.31 6.24 1.30
CA VAL A 42 -4.53 5.44 1.04
C VAL A 42 -4.40 4.62 -0.25
N TRP A 43 -3.50 5.06 -1.13
CA TRP A 43 -3.17 4.44 -2.39
C TRP A 43 -1.68 4.09 -2.43
N ASN A 44 -1.35 2.80 -2.48
CA ASN A 44 0.02 2.34 -2.67
C ASN A 44 0.30 2.09 -4.16
N LEU A 45 0.66 3.16 -4.87
CA LEU A 45 1.08 3.12 -6.27
C LEU A 45 2.42 2.37 -6.41
N GLY A 46 2.43 1.38 -7.29
CA GLY A 46 3.58 0.58 -7.63
C GLY A 46 4.37 1.12 -8.82
N ARG A 47 5.15 0.24 -9.46
CA ARG A 47 5.97 0.56 -10.62
C ARG A 47 5.15 0.68 -11.91
N LEU A 48 5.74 1.29 -12.92
CA LEU A 48 5.25 1.22 -14.30
C LEU A 48 5.37 -0.22 -14.81
N ASN A 49 4.24 -0.86 -15.07
CA ASN A 49 4.20 -2.21 -15.62
C ASN A 49 4.57 -2.21 -17.10
N HIS A 50 3.89 -1.37 -17.88
CA HIS A 50 4.16 -1.21 -19.30
C HIS A 50 3.64 0.12 -19.88
N VAL A 51 4.16 0.45 -21.06
CA VAL A 51 3.62 1.45 -21.96
C VAL A 51 3.06 0.75 -23.19
N ALA A 52 1.78 0.94 -23.47
CA ALA A 52 1.13 0.36 -24.63
C ALA A 52 1.19 1.30 -25.84
N ILE A 53 1.61 0.78 -26.98
CA ILE A 53 1.70 1.50 -28.25
C ILE A 53 0.86 0.77 -29.29
N ALA A 54 -0.16 1.44 -29.80
CA ALA A 54 -0.92 0.92 -30.93
C ALA A 54 -0.10 1.12 -32.21
N VAL A 55 0.11 0.05 -32.97
CA VAL A 55 0.92 0.05 -34.20
C VAL A 55 0.10 -0.42 -35.40
N PRO A 56 0.26 0.20 -36.58
CA PRO A 56 -0.46 -0.21 -37.78
C PRO A 56 0.05 -1.52 -38.39
N ASP A 57 1.26 -1.95 -38.01
CA ASP A 57 1.89 -3.17 -38.49
C ASP A 57 2.76 -3.74 -37.36
N LEU A 58 2.33 -4.87 -36.79
CA LEU A 58 2.96 -5.46 -35.62
C LEU A 58 4.35 -6.03 -35.93
N GLU A 59 4.51 -6.65 -37.10
CA GLU A 59 5.75 -7.29 -37.52
C GLU A 59 6.83 -6.24 -37.80
N LYS A 60 6.49 -5.16 -38.53
CA LYS A 60 7.42 -4.06 -38.79
C LYS A 60 7.84 -3.37 -37.50
N ALA A 61 6.89 -3.12 -36.59
CA ALA A 61 7.20 -2.50 -35.30
C ALA A 61 8.11 -3.39 -34.45
N ALA A 62 7.79 -4.69 -34.33
CA ALA A 62 8.61 -5.65 -33.60
C ALA A 62 10.03 -5.74 -34.18
N ALA A 63 10.14 -5.83 -35.51
CA ALA A 63 11.43 -5.87 -36.21
C ALA A 63 12.24 -4.59 -36.00
N PHE A 64 11.61 -3.41 -35.93
CA PHE A 64 12.30 -2.17 -35.62
C PHE A 64 12.95 -2.21 -34.24
N TYR A 65 12.20 -2.56 -33.20
CA TYR A 65 12.76 -2.65 -31.84
C TYR A 65 13.83 -3.74 -31.72
N LYS A 66 13.63 -4.89 -32.37
CA LYS A 66 14.57 -6.01 -32.32
C LYS A 66 15.85 -5.75 -33.11
N ASN A 67 15.72 -5.39 -34.38
CA ASN A 67 16.83 -5.41 -35.33
C ASN A 67 17.53 -4.07 -35.45
N ILE A 68 16.82 -2.95 -35.24
CA ILE A 68 17.40 -1.61 -35.36
C ILE A 68 17.88 -1.12 -34.00
N LEU A 69 17.04 -1.29 -32.97
CA LEU A 69 17.36 -0.81 -31.62
C LEU A 69 18.01 -1.87 -30.72
N GLY A 70 18.04 -3.15 -31.14
CA GLY A 70 18.69 -4.22 -30.38
C GLY A 70 17.96 -4.64 -29.11
N ALA A 71 16.67 -4.34 -28.97
CA ALA A 71 15.88 -4.71 -27.81
C ALA A 71 15.53 -6.21 -27.80
N GLN A 72 15.27 -6.76 -26.62
CA GLN A 72 14.69 -8.09 -26.50
C GLN A 72 13.19 -8.03 -26.80
N VAL A 73 12.76 -8.74 -27.84
CA VAL A 73 11.38 -8.70 -28.34
C VAL A 73 10.82 -10.12 -28.39
N SER A 74 9.61 -10.31 -27.85
CA SER A 74 8.89 -11.58 -27.90
C SER A 74 8.33 -11.89 -29.29
N GLU A 75 7.85 -13.12 -29.47
CA GLU A 75 6.93 -13.41 -30.57
C GLU A 75 5.58 -12.71 -30.37
N ALA A 76 4.81 -12.61 -31.45
CA ALA A 76 3.46 -12.06 -31.40
C ALA A 76 2.50 -13.06 -30.75
N VAL A 77 1.73 -12.59 -29.76
CA VAL A 77 0.72 -13.38 -29.04
C VAL A 77 -0.66 -12.84 -29.41
N PRO A 78 -1.52 -13.65 -30.05
CA PRO A 78 -2.91 -13.25 -30.26
C PRO A 78 -3.68 -13.35 -28.94
N LEU A 79 -4.44 -12.30 -28.60
CA LEU A 79 -5.34 -12.24 -27.45
C LEU A 79 -6.77 -11.93 -27.93
N PRO A 80 -7.51 -12.93 -28.44
CA PRO A 80 -8.84 -12.73 -29.02
C PRO A 80 -9.85 -12.10 -28.06
N GLU A 81 -9.79 -12.46 -26.77
CA GLU A 81 -10.64 -11.92 -25.71
C GLU A 81 -10.46 -10.41 -25.48
N HIS A 82 -9.28 -9.89 -25.83
CA HIS A 82 -8.95 -8.47 -25.76
C HIS A 82 -9.02 -7.78 -27.12
N GLY A 83 -9.30 -8.52 -28.20
CA GLY A 83 -9.36 -8.02 -29.57
C GLY A 83 -8.04 -7.43 -30.05
N VAL A 84 -6.90 -7.93 -29.56
CA VAL A 84 -5.57 -7.45 -29.95
C VAL A 84 -4.57 -8.59 -30.12
N SER A 85 -3.57 -8.39 -30.97
CA SER A 85 -2.31 -9.13 -30.94
C SER A 85 -1.24 -8.26 -30.30
N VAL A 86 -0.45 -8.84 -29.40
CA VAL A 86 0.57 -8.13 -28.63
C VAL A 86 1.96 -8.67 -28.93
N VAL A 87 2.94 -7.77 -28.99
CA VAL A 87 4.37 -8.09 -28.91
C VAL A 87 4.95 -7.35 -27.71
N PHE A 88 5.73 -8.06 -26.90
CA PHE A 88 6.40 -7.50 -25.74
C PHE A 88 7.83 -7.10 -26.08
N VAL A 89 8.17 -5.84 -25.85
CA VAL A 89 9.55 -5.34 -25.89
C VAL A 89 10.03 -5.19 -24.45
N ASN A 90 11.03 -5.99 -24.07
CA ASN A 90 11.59 -5.96 -22.73
C ASN A 90 12.76 -4.97 -22.65
N LEU A 91 12.62 -3.97 -21.76
CA LEU A 91 13.65 -2.94 -21.52
C LEU A 91 14.40 -3.16 -20.20
N GLY A 92 14.14 -4.26 -19.49
CA GLY A 92 14.73 -4.59 -18.20
C GLY A 92 13.97 -3.98 -17.02
N ASN A 93 13.79 -2.66 -16.98
CA ASN A 93 13.07 -1.98 -15.90
C ASN A 93 11.53 -1.98 -16.08
N THR A 94 11.06 -2.06 -17.33
CA THR A 94 9.65 -2.10 -17.70
C THR A 94 9.49 -2.75 -19.07
N LYS A 95 8.25 -2.84 -19.56
CA LYS A 95 7.94 -3.37 -20.89
C LYS A 95 7.26 -2.34 -21.77
N MET A 96 7.41 -2.49 -23.08
CA MET A 96 6.51 -1.87 -24.04
C MET A 96 5.64 -2.94 -24.67
N GLU A 97 4.35 -2.67 -24.77
CA GLU A 97 3.39 -3.56 -25.40
C GLU A 97 3.00 -2.96 -26.74
N LEU A 98 3.45 -3.58 -27.82
CA LEU A 98 3.05 -3.20 -29.18
C LEU A 98 1.74 -3.91 -29.48
N LEU A 99 0.68 -3.15 -29.70
CA LEU A 99 -0.67 -3.67 -29.90
C LEU A 99 -1.11 -3.45 -31.34
N HIS A 100 -1.67 -4.50 -31.93
CA HIS A 100 -2.33 -4.43 -33.23
C HIS A 100 -3.74 -5.01 -33.14
N PRO A 101 -4.76 -4.44 -33.81
CA PRO A 101 -6.11 -4.97 -33.79
C PRO A 101 -6.18 -6.44 -34.19
N LEU A 102 -6.99 -7.20 -33.46
CA LEU A 102 -7.36 -8.56 -33.81
C LEU A 102 -8.89 -8.64 -33.86
N GLY A 103 -9.44 -8.95 -35.04
CA GLY A 103 -10.88 -8.96 -35.28
C GLY A 103 -11.47 -7.57 -35.60
N SER A 104 -12.76 -7.54 -35.97
CA SER A 104 -13.46 -6.31 -36.38
C SER A 104 -13.80 -5.39 -35.20
N GLU A 105 -14.05 -5.97 -34.01
CA GLU A 105 -14.49 -5.26 -32.80
C GLU A 105 -13.32 -4.87 -31.87
N SER A 106 -12.11 -4.72 -32.42
CA SER A 106 -10.94 -4.39 -31.61
C SER A 106 -11.10 -3.03 -30.93
N PRO A 107 -10.85 -2.91 -29.61
CA PRO A 107 -11.01 -1.66 -28.87
C PRO A 107 -10.06 -0.55 -29.36
N ILE A 108 -8.93 -0.91 -29.97
CA ILE A 108 -7.92 0.03 -30.47
C ILE A 108 -8.09 0.39 -31.95
N ALA A 109 -9.07 -0.22 -32.66
CA ALA A 109 -9.28 0.03 -34.09
C ALA A 109 -9.61 1.52 -34.37
N GLY A 110 -10.48 2.12 -33.56
CA GLY A 110 -10.81 3.54 -33.67
C GLY A 110 -9.61 4.47 -33.40
N PHE A 111 -8.68 4.06 -32.53
CA PHE A 111 -7.45 4.80 -32.28
C PHE A 111 -6.55 4.82 -33.52
N LEU A 112 -6.30 3.66 -34.14
CA LEU A 112 -5.49 3.58 -35.36
C LEU A 112 -6.18 4.22 -36.57
N GLN A 113 -7.51 4.30 -36.59
CA GLN A 113 -8.21 5.05 -37.61
C GLN A 113 -7.90 6.55 -37.55
N LYS A 114 -7.78 7.11 -36.34
CA LYS A 114 -7.40 8.51 -36.12
C LYS A 114 -5.89 8.72 -36.27
N ASN A 115 -5.09 7.79 -35.76
CA ASN A 115 -3.64 7.82 -35.72
C ASN A 115 -3.07 6.78 -36.68
N LYS A 116 -3.06 7.08 -37.98
CA LYS A 116 -2.69 6.11 -39.04
C LYS A 116 -1.27 5.55 -38.91
N ALA A 117 -0.35 6.33 -38.34
CA ALA A 117 1.04 5.91 -38.10
C ALA A 117 1.24 5.15 -36.77
N GLY A 118 0.18 4.97 -35.97
CA GLY A 118 0.28 4.47 -34.60
C GLY A 118 0.52 5.56 -33.56
N GLY A 119 0.72 5.16 -32.31
CA GLY A 119 0.99 6.07 -31.20
C GLY A 119 0.89 5.42 -29.82
N MET A 120 1.36 6.13 -28.79
CA MET A 120 1.16 5.71 -27.40
C MET A 120 -0.33 5.73 -27.06
N HIS A 121 -0.83 4.60 -26.57
CA HIS A 121 -2.26 4.41 -26.30
C HIS A 121 -2.58 4.57 -24.82
N HIS A 122 -1.81 3.93 -23.94
CA HIS A 122 -1.99 4.02 -22.50
C HIS A 122 -0.72 3.62 -21.74
N ILE A 123 -0.72 3.89 -20.44
CA ILE A 123 0.29 3.41 -19.49
C ILE A 123 -0.40 2.57 -18.42
N CYS A 124 0.27 1.53 -17.94
CA CYS A 124 -0.22 0.69 -16.85
C CYS A 124 0.71 0.84 -15.64
N ILE A 125 0.17 1.27 -14.51
CA ILE A 125 0.89 1.40 -13.25
C ILE A 125 0.32 0.35 -12.30
N GLU A 126 1.21 -0.39 -11.66
CA GLU A 126 0.81 -1.38 -10.66
C GLU A 126 0.24 -0.69 -9.43
N PHE A 127 -0.63 -1.40 -8.73
CA PHE A 127 -1.19 -0.92 -7.47
C PHE A 127 -1.11 -2.05 -6.45
N GLN A 128 -0.69 -1.71 -5.23
CA GLN A 128 -0.70 -2.64 -4.10
C GLN A 128 -1.88 -2.31 -3.20
N ASP A 129 -2.76 -3.27 -3.01
CA ASP A 129 -3.90 -3.09 -2.13
C ASP A 129 -3.44 -3.08 -0.67
N THR A 130 -3.69 -1.98 0.03
CA THR A 130 -3.48 -1.85 1.48
C THR A 130 -4.84 -1.85 2.18
N CYS A 131 -5.69 -2.84 1.90
CA CYS A 131 -6.82 -3.09 2.78
C CYS A 131 -6.29 -3.57 4.14
N VAL A 132 -6.06 -2.61 5.04
CA VAL A 132 -6.00 -2.88 6.49
C VAL A 132 -7.36 -3.49 6.84
N GLY A 133 -7.36 -4.79 7.12
CA GLY A 133 -8.58 -5.52 7.44
C GLY A 133 -9.35 -4.82 8.54
N HIS A 134 -10.59 -4.41 8.23
CA HIS A 134 -11.60 -4.28 9.27
C HIS A 134 -11.86 -5.71 9.75
N ALA A 135 -11.10 -6.14 10.75
CA ALA A 135 -11.42 -7.33 11.51
C ALA A 135 -12.81 -7.08 12.10
N GLY A 136 -13.81 -7.78 11.56
CA GLY A 136 -15.12 -7.86 12.19
C GLY A 136 -14.93 -8.43 13.61
N GLY A 137 -15.38 -7.65 14.59
CA GLY A 137 -15.60 -8.04 15.97
C GLY A 137 -17.01 -7.62 16.36
#